data_AF-A0A093IQ11-F1
#
_entry.id   AF-A0A093IQ11-F1
#
_cell.length_a   1.000
_cell.length_b   1.000
_cell.length_c   1.000
_cell.angle_alpha   90.00
_cell.angle_beta   90.00
_cell.angle_gamma   90.00
#
_symmetry.space_group_name_H-M   'P 1'
#
loop_
_entity.id
_entity.type
_entity.pdbx_description
1 polymer ?
#
loop_
_entity_poly.entity_id
_entity_poly.type
_entity_poly.pdbx_seq_one_letter_code
_entity_poly.pdbx_strand_id
1 'polypeptide(L)'
;AHSKLTTLDVRRACLGLFRDLLRRVPWDKALEGRGAQESWLIFKDHLQAQEPCISTKRKSGKNARRPAWVDKELLDKLKHRKEAYKGWKQGQVAWDEYREIVRAASDQVRKAKALIELNLARDIKGNKKSVYRYLGDKRKMRENVVPLRKETGDLVTQDMEKAEVVNDFFASLFTGKCSSLTAQVTEGKGRDWENKEPPTVGEDQV
;
A
#
# COMPACT_ATOMS: atom_id res chain seq x y z
N ALA A 1 -7.26 -20.61 -8.92
CA ALA A 1 -6.84 -19.58 -9.88
C ALA A 1 -6.71 -18.26 -9.13
N HIS A 2 -5.50 -17.73 -8.95
CA HIS A 2 -5.32 -16.39 -8.40
C HIS A 2 -5.63 -15.39 -9.53
N SER A 3 -6.69 -14.60 -9.38
CA SER A 3 -7.01 -13.52 -10.32
C SER A 3 -5.83 -12.56 -10.35
N LYS A 4 -5.12 -12.54 -11.49
CA LYS A 4 -3.97 -11.67 -11.72
C LYS A 4 -4.53 -10.27 -12.00
N LEU A 5 -4.67 -9.46 -10.96
CA LEU A 5 -5.04 -8.05 -11.11
C LEU A 5 -3.86 -7.28 -11.71
N THR A 6 -4.00 -6.88 -12.97
CA THR A 6 -3.09 -5.93 -13.62
C THR A 6 -3.35 -4.54 -13.04
N THR A 7 -2.32 -3.83 -12.58
CA THR A 7 -2.45 -2.45 -12.09
C THR A 7 -1.50 -1.55 -12.87
N LEU A 8 -1.97 -0.37 -13.26
CA LEU A 8 -1.17 0.67 -13.93
C LEU A 8 -0.05 1.16 -12.98
N ASP A 9 1.19 1.21 -13.47
CA ASP A 9 2.33 1.71 -12.71
C ASP A 9 2.62 3.18 -13.04
N VAL A 10 1.89 4.06 -12.37
CA VAL A 10 1.98 5.52 -12.57
C VAL A 10 3.38 6.06 -12.28
N ARG A 11 4.17 5.40 -11.42
CA ARG A 11 5.54 5.83 -11.07
C ARG A 11 6.56 5.67 -12.20
N ARG A 12 6.30 4.78 -13.16
CA ARG A 12 7.14 4.57 -14.36
C ARG A 12 6.48 5.09 -15.63
N ALA A 13 5.35 5.77 -15.52
CA ALA A 13 4.68 6.35 -16.67
C ALA A 13 5.55 7.48 -17.26
N CYS A 14 5.74 7.45 -18.58
CA CYS A 14 6.47 8.51 -19.28
C CYS A 14 5.56 9.73 -19.49
N LEU A 15 5.39 10.54 -18.43
CA LEU A 15 4.54 11.74 -18.45
C LEU A 15 5.01 12.81 -19.46
N GLY A 16 6.29 12.80 -19.85
CA GLY A 16 6.83 13.65 -20.92
C GLY A 16 6.22 13.28 -22.27
N LEU A 17 6.32 12.00 -22.66
CA LEU A 17 5.73 11.48 -23.90
C LEU A 17 4.23 11.71 -23.95
N PHE A 18 3.53 11.52 -22.83
CA PHE A 18 2.10 11.78 -22.71
C PHE A 18 1.74 13.24 -23.01
N ARG A 19 2.48 14.19 -22.44
CA ARG A 19 2.27 15.63 -22.73
C ARG A 19 2.54 15.99 -24.18
N ASP A 20 3.59 15.44 -24.78
CA ASP A 20 3.94 15.73 -26.18
C ASP A 20 2.90 15.16 -27.14
N LEU A 21 2.30 14.02 -26.81
CA LEU A 21 1.24 13.40 -27.60
C LEU A 21 -0.06 14.20 -27.52
N LEU A 22 -0.46 14.66 -26.33
CA LEU A 22 -1.63 15.53 -26.17
C LEU A 22 -1.43 16.90 -26.86
N ARG A 23 -0.21 17.41 -26.91
CA ARG A 23 0.11 18.66 -27.63
C ARG A 23 -0.02 18.55 -29.14
N ARG A 24 0.11 17.34 -29.71
CA ARG A 24 0.01 17.11 -31.16
C ARG A 24 -1.45 17.02 -31.65
N VAL A 25 -2.41 16.90 -30.74
CA VAL A 25 -3.82 16.83 -31.10
C VAL A 25 -4.34 18.24 -31.39
N PRO A 26 -4.96 18.49 -32.56
CA PRO A 26 -5.53 19.78 -32.90
C PRO A 26 -6.89 19.96 -32.19
N TRP A 27 -6.85 20.24 -30.90
CA TRP A 27 -8.02 20.33 -30.02
C TRP A 27 -9.07 21.34 -30.52
N ASP A 28 -8.62 22.44 -31.11
CA ASP A 28 -9.53 23.47 -31.64
C ASP A 28 -10.49 22.89 -32.67
N LYS A 29 -10.00 22.07 -33.61
CA LYS A 29 -10.84 21.38 -34.61
C LYS A 29 -11.57 20.17 -34.04
N ALA A 30 -10.96 19.48 -33.08
CA ALA A 30 -11.55 18.28 -32.49
C ALA A 30 -12.79 18.61 -31.64
N LEU A 31 -12.82 19.80 -31.03
CA LEU A 31 -13.85 20.23 -30.09
C LEU A 31 -14.82 21.28 -30.68
N GLU A 32 -14.56 21.78 -31.90
CA GLU A 32 -15.39 22.78 -32.56
C GLU A 32 -16.84 22.30 -32.77
N GLY A 33 -17.80 23.10 -32.31
CA GLY A 33 -19.23 22.82 -32.47
C GLY A 33 -19.79 21.68 -31.61
N ARG A 34 -19.01 21.12 -30.68
CA ARG A 34 -19.41 19.98 -29.84
C ARG A 34 -19.83 20.39 -28.44
N GLY A 35 -20.82 19.68 -27.90
CA GLY A 35 -21.25 19.86 -26.51
C GLY A 35 -20.26 19.27 -25.51
N ALA A 36 -20.34 19.69 -24.25
CA ALA A 36 -19.42 19.27 -23.18
C ALA A 36 -19.28 17.73 -23.05
N GLN A 37 -20.38 16.99 -23.24
CA GLN A 37 -20.39 15.53 -23.13
C GLN A 37 -19.65 14.84 -24.29
N GLU A 38 -19.80 15.37 -25.51
CA GLU A 38 -19.13 14.85 -26.71
C GLU A 38 -17.63 15.19 -26.67
N SER A 39 -17.30 16.40 -26.25
CA SER A 39 -15.92 16.83 -26.01
C SER A 39 -15.22 15.97 -24.96
N TRP A 40 -15.93 15.59 -23.88
CA TRP A 40 -15.40 14.67 -22.86
C TRP A 40 -15.13 13.27 -23.41
N LEU A 41 -16.01 12.74 -24.27
CA LEU A 41 -15.82 11.42 -24.89
C LEU A 41 -14.58 11.41 -25.80
N ILE A 42 -14.39 12.45 -26.61
CA ILE A 42 -13.23 12.58 -27.50
C ILE A 42 -11.93 12.67 -26.69
N PHE A 43 -11.96 13.44 -25.61
CA PHE A 43 -10.83 13.56 -24.69
C PHE A 43 -10.49 12.22 -24.01
N LYS A 44 -11.52 11.51 -23.55
CA LYS A 44 -11.38 10.19 -22.92
C LYS A 44 -10.81 9.15 -23.90
N ASP A 45 -11.24 9.17 -25.16
CA ASP A 45 -10.76 8.25 -26.19
C ASP A 45 -9.26 8.47 -26.49
N HIS A 46 -8.82 9.73 -26.59
CA HIS A 46 -7.40 10.06 -26.73
C HIS A 46 -6.55 9.66 -25.51
N LEU A 47 -7.13 9.73 -24.31
CA LEU A 47 -6.51 9.25 -23.07
C LEU A 47 -6.36 7.72 -23.06
N GLN A 48 -7.40 7.00 -23.50
CA GLN A 48 -7.42 5.54 -23.54
C GLN A 48 -6.53 4.97 -24.66
N ALA A 49 -6.45 5.63 -25.81
CA ALA A 49 -5.54 5.27 -26.89
C ALA A 49 -4.04 5.39 -26.50
N GLN A 50 -3.73 6.10 -25.42
CA GLN A 50 -2.38 6.29 -24.89
C GLN A 50 -2.05 5.40 -23.67
N GLU A 51 -2.89 4.41 -23.37
CA GLU A 51 -2.59 3.35 -22.39
C GLU A 51 -1.21 2.66 -22.58
N PRO A 52 -0.60 2.55 -23.78
CA PRO A 52 0.77 2.03 -23.93
C PRO A 52 1.86 2.83 -23.22
N CYS A 53 1.62 4.11 -22.88
CA CYS A 53 2.59 4.97 -22.20
C CYS A 53 2.73 4.66 -20.69
N ILE A 54 1.83 3.86 -20.13
CA ILE A 54 1.83 3.46 -18.72
C ILE A 54 2.24 2.00 -18.65
N SER A 55 3.47 1.74 -18.22
CA SER A 55 3.92 0.35 -18.03
C SER A 55 2.97 -0.35 -17.06
N THR A 56 2.45 -1.52 -17.46
CA THR A 56 1.66 -2.35 -16.56
C THR A 56 2.61 -3.13 -15.67
N LYS A 57 2.59 -2.88 -14.35
CA LYS A 57 3.32 -3.72 -13.42
C LYS A 57 2.46 -4.93 -13.07
N ARG A 58 3.05 -6.11 -13.20
CA ARG A 58 2.57 -7.28 -12.48
C ARG A 58 2.79 -6.99 -11.00
N LYS A 59 1.71 -6.75 -10.26
CA LYS A 59 1.76 -6.94 -8.82
C LYS A 59 1.97 -8.44 -8.62
N SER A 60 3.19 -8.87 -8.34
CA SER A 60 3.35 -10.11 -7.60
C SER A 60 2.58 -9.86 -6.32
N GLY A 61 1.41 -10.50 -6.16
CA GLY A 61 0.70 -10.48 -4.90
C GLY A 61 1.75 -10.74 -3.84
N LYS A 62 1.96 -9.80 -2.91
CA LYS A 62 3.00 -9.89 -1.89
C LYS A 62 2.94 -11.33 -1.40
N ASN A 63 3.96 -12.13 -1.72
CA ASN A 63 3.93 -13.54 -1.41
C ASN A 63 3.60 -13.59 0.07
N ALA A 64 2.43 -14.09 0.43
CA ALA A 64 2.02 -14.24 1.81
C ALA A 64 3.01 -15.28 2.34
N ARG A 65 4.15 -14.79 2.82
CA ARG A 65 5.28 -15.63 3.20
C ARG A 65 4.70 -16.50 4.29
N ARG A 66 4.56 -17.78 3.97
CA ARG A 66 3.85 -18.73 4.81
C ARG A 66 4.45 -18.62 6.21
N PRO A 67 3.65 -18.34 7.25
CA PRO A 67 4.19 -18.22 8.59
C PRO A 67 4.95 -19.51 8.94
N ALA A 68 6.07 -19.38 9.64
CA ALA A 68 6.97 -20.50 9.92
C ALA A 68 6.28 -21.67 10.65
N TRP A 69 5.16 -21.41 11.33
CA TRP A 69 4.36 -22.40 12.06
C TRP A 69 3.36 -23.19 11.22
N VAL A 70 3.19 -22.84 9.95
CA VAL A 70 2.22 -23.53 9.09
C VAL A 70 2.90 -24.68 8.36
N ASP A 71 2.84 -25.87 8.92
CA ASP A 71 3.20 -27.11 8.21
C ASP A 71 2.06 -27.58 7.25
N LYS A 72 2.34 -28.59 6.42
CA LYS A 72 1.39 -29.15 5.44
C LYS A 72 0.20 -29.88 6.10
N GLU A 73 0.45 -30.62 7.17
CA GLU A 73 -0.55 -31.34 7.96
C GLU A 73 -1.53 -30.38 8.67
N LEU A 74 -1.02 -29.28 9.23
CA LEU A 74 -1.79 -28.22 9.85
C LEU A 74 -2.68 -27.51 8.84
N LEU A 75 -2.22 -27.33 7.60
CA LEU A 75 -3.08 -26.82 6.53
C LEU A 75 -4.23 -27.77 6.24
N ASP A 76 -3.98 -29.07 6.18
CA ASP A 76 -5.02 -30.05 5.89
C ASP A 76 -6.05 -30.12 7.04
N LYS A 77 -5.61 -30.00 8.30
CA LYS A 77 -6.52 -29.83 9.45
C LYS A 77 -7.35 -28.53 9.37
N LEU A 78 -6.75 -27.44 8.91
CA LEU A 78 -7.45 -26.16 8.70
C LEU A 78 -8.45 -26.22 7.53
N LYS A 79 -8.16 -26.98 6.46
CA LYS A 79 -9.11 -27.26 5.39
C LYS A 79 -10.26 -28.12 5.90
N HIS A 80 -9.96 -29.18 6.64
CA HIS A 80 -10.95 -30.05 7.24
C HIS A 80 -11.90 -29.27 8.17
N ARG A 81 -11.37 -28.35 8.99
CA ARG A 81 -12.18 -27.41 9.78
C ARG A 81 -13.12 -26.54 8.93
N LYS A 82 -12.67 -26.07 7.76
CA LYS A 82 -13.51 -25.28 6.83
C LYS A 82 -14.59 -26.12 6.19
N GLU A 83 -14.30 -27.37 5.84
CA GLU A 83 -15.27 -28.32 5.29
C GLU A 83 -16.31 -28.70 6.33
N ALA A 84 -15.89 -29.00 7.56
CA ALA A 84 -16.79 -29.25 8.68
C ALA A 84 -17.72 -28.06 8.95
N TYR A 85 -17.24 -26.82 8.83
CA TYR A 85 -18.08 -25.62 8.92
C TYR A 85 -19.14 -25.56 7.81
N LYS A 86 -18.77 -25.90 6.56
CA LYS A 86 -19.72 -25.95 5.45
C LYS A 86 -20.78 -27.04 5.67
N GLY A 87 -20.36 -28.23 6.08
CA GLY A 87 -21.25 -29.36 6.38
C GLY A 87 -22.19 -29.06 7.55
N TRP A 88 -21.70 -28.45 8.63
CA TRP A 88 -22.53 -28.01 9.74
C TRP A 88 -23.56 -26.95 9.30
N LYS A 89 -23.13 -25.96 8.49
CA LYS A 89 -24.03 -24.92 7.97
C LYS A 89 -25.14 -25.49 7.07
N GLN A 90 -24.89 -26.62 6.43
CA GLN A 90 -25.82 -27.35 5.56
C GLN A 90 -26.64 -28.43 6.31
N GLY A 91 -26.44 -28.59 7.63
CA GLY A 91 -27.13 -29.60 8.43
C GLY A 91 -26.62 -31.04 8.25
N GLN A 92 -25.50 -31.24 7.56
CA GLN A 92 -24.92 -32.56 7.28
C GLN A 92 -24.00 -33.07 8.40
N VAL A 93 -23.53 -32.17 9.27
CA VAL A 93 -22.57 -32.48 10.35
C VAL A 93 -23.17 -32.06 11.68
N ALA A 94 -23.14 -32.94 12.67
CA ALA A 94 -23.61 -32.65 14.00
C ALA A 94 -22.75 -31.55 14.67
N TRP A 95 -23.36 -30.72 15.50
CA TRP A 95 -22.65 -29.64 16.19
C TRP A 95 -21.46 -30.14 17.03
N ASP A 96 -21.62 -31.30 17.67
CA ASP A 96 -20.57 -31.89 18.52
C ASP A 96 -19.35 -32.32 17.71
N GLU A 97 -19.54 -32.95 16.54
CA GLU A 97 -18.46 -33.34 15.64
C GLU A 97 -17.71 -32.12 15.11
N TYR A 98 -18.44 -31.07 14.69
CA TYR A 98 -17.85 -29.81 14.28
C TYR A 98 -17.02 -29.17 15.41
N ARG A 99 -17.56 -29.15 16.64
CA ARG A 99 -16.88 -28.58 17.81
C ARG A 99 -15.56 -29.29 18.10
N GLU A 100 -15.54 -30.61 18.04
CA GLU A 100 -14.32 -31.39 18.28
C GLU A 100 -13.27 -31.17 17.18
N ILE A 101 -13.67 -31.10 15.91
CA ILE A 101 -12.77 -30.75 14.80
C ILE A 101 -12.16 -29.35 15.00
N VAL A 102 -12.97 -28.38 15.41
CA VAL A 102 -12.51 -27.01 15.68
C VAL A 102 -11.52 -26.96 16.83
N ARG A 103 -11.81 -27.67 17.93
CA ARG A 103 -10.92 -27.75 19.12
C ARG A 103 -9.59 -28.38 18.75
N ALA A 104 -9.63 -29.57 18.14
CA ALA A 104 -8.43 -30.28 17.71
C ALA A 104 -7.55 -29.43 16.77
N ALA A 105 -8.14 -28.78 15.77
CA ALA A 105 -7.39 -27.90 14.87
C ALA A 105 -6.79 -26.69 15.60
N SER A 106 -7.52 -26.10 16.55
CA SER A 106 -7.05 -24.94 17.32
C SER A 106 -5.90 -25.30 18.26
N ASP A 107 -5.95 -26.46 18.88
CA ASP A 107 -4.90 -26.94 19.77
C ASP A 107 -3.62 -27.28 19.02
N GLN A 108 -3.75 -27.87 17.82
CA GLN A 108 -2.60 -28.09 16.94
C GLN A 108 -1.94 -26.77 16.52
N VAL A 109 -2.73 -25.74 16.20
CA VAL A 109 -2.19 -24.40 15.92
C VAL A 109 -1.47 -23.82 17.13
N ARG A 110 -2.01 -23.99 18.36
CA ARG A 110 -1.32 -23.55 19.59
C ARG A 110 0.00 -24.29 19.78
N LYS A 111 0.01 -25.62 19.65
CA LYS A 111 1.22 -26.45 19.80
C LYS A 111 2.31 -26.07 18.79
N ALA A 112 1.94 -25.91 17.51
CA ALA A 112 2.89 -25.52 16.46
C ALA A 112 3.52 -24.14 16.72
N LYS A 113 2.72 -23.17 17.18
CA LYS A 113 3.23 -21.84 17.56
C LYS A 113 4.16 -21.91 18.75
N ALA A 114 3.77 -22.63 19.81
CA ALA A 114 4.58 -22.80 21.01
C ALA A 114 5.92 -23.49 20.71
N LEU A 115 5.94 -24.48 19.82
CA LEU A 115 7.16 -25.17 19.41
C LEU A 115 8.16 -24.22 18.75
N ILE A 116 7.69 -23.32 17.88
CA ILE A 116 8.55 -22.33 17.23
C ILE A 116 9.03 -21.28 18.20
N GLU A 117 8.17 -20.80 19.10
CA GLU A 117 8.57 -19.86 20.14
C GLU A 117 9.60 -20.49 21.10
N LEU A 118 9.49 -21.80 21.39
CA LEU A 118 10.46 -22.55 22.18
C LEU A 118 11.81 -22.71 21.46
N ASN A 119 11.79 -23.11 20.18
CA ASN A 119 13.01 -23.20 19.38
C ASN A 119 13.71 -21.83 19.27
N LEU A 120 12.92 -20.77 19.12
CA LEU A 120 13.41 -19.41 19.09
C LEU A 120 14.06 -19.00 20.42
N ALA A 121 13.45 -19.37 21.55
CA ALA A 121 13.98 -19.11 22.88
C ALA A 121 15.29 -19.85 23.15
N ARG A 122 15.39 -21.12 22.72
CA ARG A 122 16.61 -21.93 22.85
C ARG A 122 17.78 -21.34 22.06
N ASP A 123 17.50 -20.81 20.87
CA ASP A 123 18.53 -20.32 19.95
C ASP A 123 18.83 -18.81 20.12
N ILE A 124 18.34 -18.16 21.19
CA ILE A 124 18.57 -16.72 21.44
C ILE A 124 20.07 -16.40 21.45
N LYS A 125 20.89 -17.26 22.06
CA LYS A 125 22.35 -17.04 22.18
C LYS A 125 23.06 -17.13 20.83
N GLY A 126 22.64 -18.06 19.96
CA GLY A 126 23.26 -18.30 18.65
C GLY A 126 22.70 -17.43 17.53
N ASN A 127 21.45 -16.99 17.63
CA ASN A 127 20.75 -16.27 16.55
C ASN A 127 19.81 -15.18 17.08
N LYS A 128 20.37 -14.11 17.64
CA LYS A 128 19.59 -12.95 18.13
C LYS A 128 18.68 -12.34 17.05
N LYS A 129 19.08 -12.37 15.78
CA LYS A 129 18.34 -11.76 14.65
C LYS A 129 16.99 -12.47 14.38
N SER A 130 16.88 -13.78 14.62
CA SER A 130 15.64 -14.52 14.38
C SER A 130 14.51 -14.04 15.30
N VAL A 131 14.84 -13.65 16.53
CA VAL A 131 13.89 -13.14 17.53
C VAL A 131 13.32 -11.80 17.09
N TYR A 132 14.18 -10.86 16.70
CA TYR A 132 13.74 -9.57 16.18
C TYR A 132 12.90 -9.70 14.90
N ARG A 133 13.25 -10.64 14.02
CA ARG A 133 12.43 -10.94 12.83
C ARG A 133 11.05 -11.47 13.21
N TYR A 134 10.96 -12.41 14.15
CA TYR A 134 9.68 -12.95 14.64
C TYR A 134 8.80 -11.87 15.27
N LEU A 135 9.39 -11.01 16.11
CA LEU A 135 8.71 -9.87 16.72
C LEU A 135 8.26 -8.85 15.68
N GLY A 136 9.11 -8.55 14.68
CA GLY A 136 8.79 -7.67 13.57
C GLY A 136 7.61 -8.18 12.74
N ASP A 137 7.58 -9.48 12.43
CA ASP A 137 6.48 -10.10 11.70
C ASP A 137 5.17 -10.12 12.51
N LYS A 138 5.23 -10.27 13.85
CA LYS A 138 4.04 -10.09 14.70
C LYS A 138 3.58 -8.62 14.81
N ARG A 139 4.51 -7.66 14.77
CA ARG A 139 4.19 -6.21 14.82
C ARG A 139 3.55 -5.72 13.52
N LYS A 140 3.94 -6.24 12.35
CA LYS A 140 3.38 -5.85 11.03
C LYS A 140 1.86 -6.03 10.89
N MET A 141 1.24 -6.89 11.71
CA MET A 141 -0.22 -7.10 11.68
C MET A 141 -1.00 -6.02 12.46
N ARG A 142 -0.31 -5.08 13.13
CA ARG A 142 -0.92 -4.03 13.97
C ARG A 142 -0.95 -2.64 13.35
N GLU A 143 -0.62 -2.47 12.06
CA GLU A 143 -1.08 -1.29 11.31
C GLU A 143 -2.58 -1.44 11.06
N ASN A 144 -3.36 -1.48 12.13
CA ASN A 144 -4.76 -1.11 12.06
C ASN A 144 -4.75 0.41 11.89
N VAL A 145 -5.48 0.91 10.90
CA VAL A 145 -5.78 2.34 10.82
C VAL A 145 -6.36 2.72 12.17
N VAL A 146 -5.65 3.55 12.92
CA VAL A 146 -6.12 4.09 14.20
C VAL A 146 -7.48 4.74 13.90
N PRO A 147 -8.51 4.55 14.74
CA PRO A 147 -9.80 5.16 14.50
C PRO A 147 -9.61 6.67 14.29
N LEU A 148 -10.21 7.19 13.21
CA LEU A 148 -10.09 8.59 12.85
C LEU A 148 -10.54 9.46 14.03
N ARG A 149 -9.84 10.57 14.25
CA ARG A 149 -10.20 11.56 15.26
C ARG A 149 -10.76 12.79 14.55
N LYS A 150 -11.86 13.32 15.07
CA LYS A 150 -12.38 14.64 14.64
C LYS A 150 -11.46 15.74 15.18
N GLU A 151 -11.60 16.96 14.66
CA GLU A 151 -10.89 18.14 15.18
C GLU A 151 -11.19 18.38 16.67
N THR A 152 -12.39 18.02 17.13
CA THR A 152 -12.84 18.09 18.54
C THR A 152 -12.11 17.08 19.46
N GLY A 153 -11.32 16.15 18.90
CA GLY A 153 -10.56 15.15 19.65
C GLY A 153 -11.28 13.81 19.89
N ASP A 154 -12.57 13.73 19.58
CA ASP A 154 -13.38 12.52 19.71
C ASP A 154 -13.08 11.47 18.63
N LEU A 155 -13.24 10.19 18.99
CA LEU A 155 -13.07 9.05 18.07
C LEU A 155 -14.31 8.89 17.19
N VAL A 156 -14.09 8.78 15.89
CA VAL A 156 -15.16 8.60 14.90
C VAL A 156 -15.61 7.13 14.87
N THR A 157 -16.87 6.88 15.19
CA THR A 157 -17.45 5.53 15.26
C THR A 157 -18.29 5.18 14.03
N GLN A 158 -19.05 6.14 13.49
CA GLN A 158 -19.97 5.96 12.36
C GLN A 158 -19.29 6.17 11.01
N ASP A 159 -19.68 5.39 9.98
CA ASP A 159 -19.00 5.41 8.67
C ASP A 159 -19.21 6.71 7.88
N MET A 160 -20.35 7.37 8.05
CA MET A 160 -20.65 8.67 7.43
C MET A 160 -19.69 9.75 7.93
N GLU A 161 -19.49 9.82 9.23
CA GLU A 161 -18.56 10.76 9.87
C GLU A 161 -17.09 10.50 9.45
N LYS A 162 -16.72 9.23 9.20
CA LYS A 162 -15.37 8.90 8.69
C LYS A 162 -15.16 9.47 7.29
N ALA A 163 -16.18 9.41 6.45
CA ALA A 163 -16.13 9.94 5.09
C ALA A 163 -16.00 11.47 5.10
N GLU A 164 -16.75 12.15 5.99
CA GLU A 164 -16.66 13.60 6.17
C GLU A 164 -15.26 14.03 6.61
N VAL A 165 -14.70 13.43 7.67
CA VAL A 165 -13.34 13.77 8.16
C VAL A 165 -12.28 13.60 7.07
N VAL A 166 -12.37 12.54 6.26
CA VAL A 166 -11.44 12.32 5.14
C VAL A 166 -11.65 13.33 4.01
N ASN A 167 -12.92 13.66 3.71
CA ASN A 167 -13.26 14.63 2.67
C ASN A 167 -12.84 16.04 3.05
N ASP A 168 -13.01 16.43 4.32
CA ASP A 168 -12.57 17.72 4.86
C ASP A 168 -11.04 17.84 4.84
N PHE A 169 -10.33 16.78 5.25
CA PHE A 169 -8.87 16.73 5.13
C PHE A 169 -8.43 16.86 3.67
N PHE A 170 -9.09 16.16 2.75
CA PHE A 170 -8.79 16.24 1.33
C PHE A 170 -9.07 17.64 0.77
N ALA A 171 -10.22 18.24 1.06
CA ALA A 171 -10.57 19.59 0.67
C ALA A 171 -9.57 20.62 1.22
N SER A 172 -9.12 20.45 2.47
CA SER A 172 -8.10 21.31 3.09
C SER A 172 -6.76 21.29 2.33
N LEU A 173 -6.35 20.14 1.78
CA LEU A 173 -5.14 20.04 0.94
C LEU A 173 -5.23 20.88 -0.35
N PHE A 174 -6.44 21.12 -0.87
CA PHE A 174 -6.67 21.91 -2.08
C PHE A 174 -7.16 23.33 -1.81
N THR A 175 -7.60 23.63 -0.58
CA THR A 175 -8.14 24.93 -0.16
C THR A 175 -7.15 25.72 0.70
N GLY A 176 -6.03 25.09 1.08
CA GLY A 176 -4.89 25.77 1.69
C GLY A 176 -4.38 26.90 0.80
N LYS A 177 -4.59 28.14 1.26
CA LYS A 177 -4.07 29.36 0.65
C LYS A 177 -2.58 29.18 0.32
N CYS A 178 -2.27 29.09 -0.96
CA CYS A 178 -0.94 29.35 -1.49
C CYS A 178 -0.67 30.87 -1.41
N SER A 179 -0.65 31.44 -0.20
CA SER A 179 -0.38 32.86 0.02
C SER A 179 0.99 33.03 0.67
N SER A 180 2.04 32.59 -0.03
CA SER A 180 3.41 33.09 0.18
C SER A 180 4.36 32.56 -0.91
N LEU A 181 4.02 32.77 -2.18
CA LEU A 181 5.03 32.85 -3.24
C LEU A 181 4.65 33.97 -4.22
N THR A 182 4.41 35.15 -3.66
CA THR A 182 4.64 36.41 -4.37
C THR A 182 5.84 37.07 -3.70
N ALA A 183 7.01 36.40 -3.79
CA ALA A 183 8.27 37.08 -3.62
C ALA A 183 8.60 37.69 -4.98
N GLN A 184 8.64 39.02 -5.01
CA GLN A 184 8.88 39.80 -6.21
C GLN A 184 10.21 39.37 -6.86
N VAL A 185 10.14 39.02 -8.15
CA VAL A 185 11.32 38.96 -9.01
C VAL A 185 11.60 40.39 -9.44
N THR A 186 12.37 41.11 -8.63
CA THR A 186 13.15 42.24 -9.14
C THR A 186 14.39 41.69 -9.84
N GLU A 187 14.52 42.03 -11.12
CA GLU A 187 15.73 41.84 -11.91
C GLU A 187 16.99 42.30 -11.15
N GLY A 188 18.04 41.49 -11.22
CA GLY A 188 19.30 41.80 -10.54
C GLY A 188 20.43 40.85 -10.90
N LYS A 189 20.89 40.93 -12.15
CA LYS A 189 22.30 40.82 -12.59
C LYS A 189 23.14 39.64 -12.07
N GLY A 190 23.52 38.77 -13.00
CA GLY A 190 24.39 37.61 -12.74
C GLY A 190 25.79 37.95 -12.24
N ARG A 191 26.47 36.93 -11.71
CA ARG A 191 27.87 36.61 -11.99
C ARG A 191 28.24 35.22 -11.47
N ASP A 192 28.85 34.49 -12.38
CA ASP A 192 29.95 33.54 -12.29
C ASP A 192 30.02 32.54 -11.13
N TRP A 193 29.90 31.29 -11.58
CA TRP A 193 30.40 30.08 -10.99
C TRP A 193 31.92 30.05 -11.16
N GLU A 194 32.72 30.06 -10.09
CA GLU A 194 34.07 29.49 -10.13
C GLU A 194 34.67 29.25 -8.72
N ASN A 195 35.18 28.04 -8.57
CA ASN A 195 36.36 27.64 -7.79
C ASN A 195 36.36 27.78 -6.26
N LYS A 196 36.24 26.63 -5.58
CA LYS A 196 37.14 26.30 -4.46
C LYS A 196 37.52 24.80 -4.46
N GLU A 197 38.81 24.57 -4.67
CA GLU A 197 39.57 23.34 -4.43
C GLU A 197 39.68 22.97 -2.92
N PRO A 198 40.12 21.74 -2.58
CA PRO A 198 39.92 21.12 -1.27
C PRO A 198 40.98 21.53 -0.22
N PRO A 199 40.73 21.28 1.09
CA PRO A 199 41.58 21.82 2.16
C PRO A 199 42.90 21.04 2.30
N THR A 200 44.00 21.80 2.30
CA THR A 200 45.36 21.34 2.56
C THR A 200 45.60 21.12 4.06
N VAL A 201 46.24 19.98 4.37
CA VAL A 201 46.80 19.57 5.67
C VAL A 201 47.91 20.53 6.12
N GLY A 202 47.98 20.78 7.44
CA GLY A 202 49.16 21.35 8.09
C GLY A 202 49.27 20.85 9.54
N GLU A 203 50.27 19.99 9.78
CA GLU A 203 51.00 19.85 11.06
C GLU A 203 51.67 21.22 11.37
N ASP A 204 52.06 21.64 12.57
CA ASP A 204 52.70 20.90 13.66
C ASP A 204 52.82 21.77 14.95
N GLN A 205 53.05 21.10 16.08
CA GLN A 205 53.76 21.48 17.33
C GLN A 205 53.39 22.70 18.20
N VAL A 206 53.13 22.42 19.49
CA VAL A 206 54.09 22.65 20.61
C VAL A 206 54.13 21.40 21.48
#